data_AF-A0A6B0VNC8-F1
#
_entry.id   AF-A0A6B0VNC8-F1
#
_cell.length_a   1.000
_cell.length_b   1.000
_cell.length_c   1.000
_cell.angle_alpha   90.00
_cell.angle_beta   90.00
_cell.angle_gamma   90.00
#
_symmetry.space_group_name_H-M   'P 1'
#
loop_
_entity.id
_entity.type
_entity.pdbx_description
1 polymer ?
#
loop_
_entity_poly.entity_id
_entity_poly.type
_entity_poly.pdbx_seq_one_letter_code
_entity_poly.pdbx_strand_id
1 'polypeptide(L)'
;MPTRRSLLRTGGLAGIGTLAAIAALPSPPDATPIDRTVEGAEPPDRVTRWSDEPITTEAETSIARYQYRPMSARVDRTDADAFVATAPINVVVLPDPATGTDGEALEHVMSVLEDEGWLRQPEEYTRYAWDRTEGAFVRQQATAAETYYGTSGRLHVRCWSFDGVVSVQAHEDTGARPKHGIASYKRGRKAMAAIYAEAGWDVSPTAIDLDNARRDYDGMATVITEAS
;
A
#
# COMPACT_ATOMS: atom_id res chain seq x y z
N MET A 1 -4.90 55.32 -51.73
CA MET A 1 -5.13 55.39 -50.27
C MET A 1 -5.23 53.97 -49.71
N PRO A 2 -4.20 53.44 -49.04
CA PRO A 2 -4.30 52.18 -48.31
C PRO A 2 -4.38 52.44 -46.80
N THR A 3 -5.48 52.00 -46.18
CA THR A 3 -5.78 52.16 -44.77
C THR A 3 -4.97 51.20 -43.91
N ARG A 4 -4.30 51.78 -42.91
CA ARG A 4 -3.61 51.12 -41.79
C ARG A 4 -4.63 50.67 -40.73
N ARG A 5 -4.44 49.46 -40.18
CA ARG A 5 -4.73 49.00 -38.79
C ARG A 5 -4.44 47.49 -38.78
N SER A 6 -3.23 47.04 -38.47
CA SER A 6 -2.68 46.83 -37.11
C SER A 6 -3.62 46.01 -36.22
N LEU A 7 -3.32 44.72 -36.06
CA LEU A 7 -3.39 43.97 -34.79
C LEU A 7 -2.65 42.64 -34.94
N LEU A 8 -1.33 42.72 -34.75
CA LEU A 8 -0.48 41.64 -34.26
C LEU A 8 -0.50 41.68 -32.72
N ARG A 9 -0.22 40.53 -32.08
CA ARG A 9 -0.29 40.17 -30.64
C ARG A 9 -1.60 39.42 -30.35
N THR A 10 -1.62 38.13 -30.02
CA THR A 10 -0.78 37.44 -29.04
C THR A 10 -0.76 35.94 -29.38
N GLY A 11 0.37 35.42 -29.86
CA GLY A 11 0.63 33.98 -29.97
C GLY A 11 1.11 33.48 -28.61
N GLY A 12 0.18 32.95 -27.81
CA GLY A 12 0.48 32.34 -26.52
C GLY A 12 1.13 30.97 -26.69
N LEU A 13 2.44 30.93 -26.49
CA LEU A 13 3.21 29.74 -26.14
C LEU A 13 2.61 29.06 -24.89
N ALA A 14 1.87 27.97 -25.10
CA ALA A 14 1.51 27.03 -24.04
C ALA A 14 1.26 25.65 -24.69
N GLY A 15 2.33 24.93 -25.01
CA GLY A 15 2.19 23.61 -25.65
C GLY A 15 3.42 22.73 -25.65
N ILE A 16 4.54 23.15 -25.05
CA ILE A 16 5.78 22.38 -25.00
C ILE A 16 6.35 22.51 -23.59
N GLY A 17 5.87 21.68 -22.67
CA GLY A 17 6.37 21.69 -21.29
C GLY A 17 6.12 20.37 -20.56
N THR A 18 5.01 19.69 -20.86
CA THR A 18 4.63 18.47 -20.15
C THR A 18 5.51 17.26 -20.52
N LEU A 19 6.10 17.21 -21.71
CA LEU A 19 6.93 16.07 -22.12
C LEU A 19 8.36 16.12 -21.57
N ALA A 20 8.92 17.32 -21.33
CA ALA A 20 10.27 17.45 -20.79
C ALA A 20 10.36 17.09 -19.30
N ALA A 21 9.26 17.26 -18.55
CA ALA A 21 9.21 16.91 -17.13
C ALA A 21 9.25 15.39 -16.88
N ILE A 22 8.74 14.56 -17.80
CA ILE A 22 8.78 13.09 -17.67
C ILE A 22 10.20 12.55 -17.85
N ALA A 23 11.00 13.16 -18.73
CA ALA A 23 12.39 12.75 -18.98
C ALA A 23 13.37 13.17 -17.86
N ALA A 24 12.97 14.09 -16.98
CA ALA A 24 13.76 14.54 -15.84
C ALA A 24 13.43 13.77 -14.55
N LEU A 25 12.44 12.86 -14.58
CA LEU A 25 12.22 11.94 -13.48
C LEU A 25 13.31 10.87 -13.52
N PRO A 26 13.94 10.55 -12.38
CA PRO A 26 14.87 9.43 -12.32
C PRO A 26 14.16 8.19 -12.87
N SER A 27 14.86 7.42 -13.70
CA SER A 27 14.39 6.07 -14.03
C SER A 27 14.12 5.36 -12.70
N PRO A 28 12.97 4.70 -12.53
CA PRO A 28 12.79 3.86 -11.36
C PRO A 28 13.98 2.88 -11.34
N PRO A 29 14.60 2.66 -10.18
CA PRO A 29 15.65 1.66 -10.07
C PRO A 29 15.13 0.29 -10.48
N ASP A 30 16.05 -0.63 -10.75
CA ASP A 30 15.71 -2.01 -11.12
C ASP A 30 14.98 -2.68 -9.96
N ALA A 31 13.66 -2.53 -9.91
CA ALA A 31 12.81 -3.15 -8.92
C ALA A 31 12.91 -4.68 -9.04
N THR A 32 12.89 -5.34 -7.89
CA THR A 32 12.95 -6.79 -7.74
C THR A 32 11.94 -7.47 -8.67
N PRO A 33 12.40 -8.35 -9.59
CA PRO A 33 11.51 -9.06 -10.48
C PRO A 33 10.42 -9.85 -9.72
N ILE A 34 9.15 -9.60 -10.05
CA ILE A 34 7.97 -10.20 -9.41
C ILE A 34 7.88 -11.73 -9.63
N ASP A 35 8.66 -12.28 -10.56
CA ASP A 35 8.68 -13.69 -10.93
C ASP A 35 9.58 -14.57 -10.04
N ARG A 36 10.26 -13.99 -9.04
CA ARG A 36 11.01 -14.75 -8.05
C ARG A 36 10.08 -15.57 -7.14
N THR A 37 10.39 -16.85 -6.99
CA THR A 37 9.80 -17.72 -5.97
C THR A 37 10.55 -17.52 -4.66
N VAL A 38 9.82 -17.12 -3.62
CA VAL A 38 10.32 -17.08 -2.23
C VAL A 38 10.04 -18.43 -1.59
N GLU A 39 11.07 -19.07 -1.05
CA GLU A 39 10.90 -20.25 -0.19
C GLU A 39 10.31 -19.78 1.14
N GLY A 40 9.16 -20.36 1.52
CA GLY A 40 8.45 -19.92 2.72
C GLY A 40 9.14 -20.38 3.99
N ALA A 41 9.45 -19.44 4.88
CA ALA A 41 9.85 -19.72 6.25
C ALA A 41 8.63 -20.16 7.08
N GLU A 42 8.86 -20.96 8.12
CA GLU A 42 7.81 -21.25 9.10
C GLU A 42 7.31 -19.95 9.76
N PRO A 43 6.00 -19.81 10.03
CA PRO A 43 5.48 -18.65 10.73
C PRO A 43 6.15 -18.48 12.10
N PRO A 44 6.58 -17.26 12.47
CA PRO A 44 7.24 -17.05 13.75
C PRO A 44 6.28 -17.20 14.94
N ASP A 45 6.81 -17.50 16.12
CA ASP A 45 6.04 -17.68 17.36
C ASP A 45 5.06 -16.52 17.64
N ARG A 46 5.46 -15.29 17.30
CA ARG A 46 4.65 -14.08 17.50
C ARG A 46 3.31 -14.10 16.75
N VAL A 47 3.19 -14.87 15.67
CA VAL A 47 1.93 -15.02 14.89
C VAL A 47 1.15 -16.29 15.20
N THR A 48 1.68 -17.21 16.00
CA THR A 48 0.99 -18.48 16.32
C THR A 48 -0.40 -18.26 16.92
N ARG A 49 -0.55 -17.23 17.76
CA ARG A 49 -1.85 -16.81 18.32
C ARG A 49 -2.90 -16.40 17.29
N TRP A 50 -2.51 -16.21 16.03
CA TRP A 50 -3.36 -15.81 14.90
C TRP A 50 -3.42 -16.86 13.79
N SER A 51 -2.64 -17.94 13.88
CA SER A 51 -2.58 -18.97 12.82
C SER A 51 -3.58 -20.10 13.03
N ASP A 52 -4.09 -20.28 14.24
CA ASP A 52 -4.94 -21.44 14.59
C ASP A 52 -6.41 -21.26 14.16
N GLU A 53 -6.92 -20.04 14.23
CA GLU A 53 -8.30 -19.70 13.86
C GLU A 53 -8.35 -18.45 12.97
N PRO A 54 -9.33 -18.34 12.05
CA PRO A 54 -9.49 -17.16 11.23
C PRO A 54 -9.78 -15.91 12.06
N ILE A 55 -9.09 -14.82 11.74
CA ILE A 55 -9.41 -13.51 12.28
C ILE A 55 -10.66 -12.98 11.57
N THR A 56 -11.80 -13.07 12.24
CA THR A 56 -13.11 -12.64 11.70
C THR A 56 -13.57 -11.27 12.18
N THR A 57 -12.77 -10.59 13.01
CA THR A 57 -13.05 -9.23 13.53
C THR A 57 -11.76 -8.45 13.77
N GLU A 58 -11.78 -7.13 13.56
CA GLU A 58 -10.65 -6.22 13.84
C GLU A 58 -10.66 -5.74 15.29
N ALA A 59 -11.72 -5.99 16.05
CA ALA A 59 -11.84 -5.52 17.44
C ALA A 59 -10.89 -6.24 18.42
N GLU A 60 -10.40 -7.41 18.05
CA GLU A 60 -9.68 -8.34 18.94
C GLU A 60 -8.19 -8.49 18.60
N THR A 61 -7.74 -7.87 17.51
CA THR A 61 -6.37 -7.99 17.00
C THR A 61 -5.80 -6.62 16.61
N SER A 62 -4.48 -6.49 16.67
CA SER A 62 -3.77 -5.33 16.13
C SER A 62 -3.66 -5.36 14.59
N ILE A 63 -4.18 -6.40 13.95
CA ILE A 63 -4.18 -6.55 12.49
C ILE A 63 -5.46 -5.96 11.91
N ALA A 64 -5.32 -4.97 11.02
CA ALA A 64 -6.41 -4.56 10.16
C ALA A 64 -6.72 -5.68 9.15
N ARG A 65 -8.01 -5.95 8.94
CA ARG A 65 -8.51 -6.91 7.95
C ARG A 65 -8.84 -6.21 6.64
N TYR A 66 -9.36 -4.99 6.71
CA TYR A 66 -9.79 -4.26 5.52
C TYR A 66 -9.29 -2.83 5.47
N GLN A 67 -9.15 -2.37 4.24
CA GLN A 67 -9.13 -0.96 3.88
C GLN A 67 -10.56 -0.45 3.72
N TYR A 68 -10.90 0.63 4.39
CA TYR A 68 -12.21 1.27 4.39
C TYR A 68 -12.21 2.62 3.66
N ARG A 69 -13.41 2.99 3.19
CA ARG A 69 -13.72 4.33 2.67
C ARG A 69 -14.94 4.88 3.42
N PRO A 70 -14.95 6.17 3.79
CA PRO A 70 -16.14 6.79 4.35
C PRO A 70 -17.25 6.90 3.29
N MET A 71 -18.50 6.68 3.69
CA MET A 71 -19.64 6.77 2.78
C MET A 71 -20.07 8.21 2.48
N SER A 72 -19.61 9.18 3.30
CA SER A 72 -19.82 10.61 3.08
C SER A 72 -18.54 11.42 3.37
N ALA A 73 -18.53 12.72 3.06
CA ALA A 73 -17.36 13.59 3.30
C ALA A 73 -17.21 14.02 4.78
N ARG A 74 -18.27 13.89 5.59
CA ARG A 74 -18.26 14.20 7.03
C ARG A 74 -18.80 12.98 7.75
N VAL A 75 -17.88 12.18 8.28
CA VAL A 75 -18.21 10.98 9.04
C VAL A 75 -17.62 11.08 10.43
N ASP A 76 -18.35 10.57 11.40
CA ASP A 76 -17.78 10.22 12.69
C ASP A 76 -16.86 9.01 12.47
N ARG A 77 -15.58 9.13 12.86
CA ARG A 77 -14.59 8.06 12.68
C ARG A 77 -14.79 6.91 13.67
N THR A 78 -15.68 7.05 14.66
CA THR A 78 -16.05 5.99 15.60
C THR A 78 -17.27 5.19 15.13
N ASP A 79 -17.99 5.68 14.12
CA ASP A 79 -19.21 5.04 13.59
C ASP A 79 -18.86 4.05 12.46
N ALA A 80 -18.90 2.75 12.78
CA ALA A 80 -18.68 1.67 11.83
C ALA A 80 -19.65 1.69 10.64
N ASP A 81 -20.90 2.11 10.86
CA ASP A 81 -21.91 2.18 9.82
C ASP A 81 -21.70 3.36 8.87
N ALA A 82 -20.71 4.23 9.13
CA ALA A 82 -20.33 5.32 8.22
C ALA A 82 -19.22 4.91 7.22
N PHE A 83 -18.69 3.69 7.32
CA PHE A 83 -17.59 3.19 6.50
C PHE A 83 -17.97 1.93 5.72
N VAL A 84 -17.31 1.74 4.57
CA VAL A 84 -17.47 0.54 3.75
C VAL A 84 -16.12 -0.08 3.44
N ALA A 85 -16.01 -1.40 3.60
CA ALA A 85 -14.82 -2.16 3.24
C ALA A 85 -14.60 -2.14 1.71
N THR A 86 -13.38 -1.82 1.28
CA THR A 86 -13.06 -1.58 -0.13
C THR A 86 -12.00 -2.52 -0.70
N ALA A 87 -11.04 -2.93 0.11
CA ALA A 87 -9.99 -3.86 -0.27
C ALA A 87 -9.49 -4.62 0.96
N PRO A 88 -9.02 -5.87 0.82
CA PRO A 88 -8.41 -6.61 1.91
C PRO A 88 -7.00 -6.09 2.23
N ILE A 89 -6.64 -6.17 3.51
CA ILE A 89 -5.25 -6.31 3.92
C ILE A 89 -4.77 -7.72 3.55
N ASN A 90 -3.55 -7.83 3.02
CA ASN A 90 -3.03 -9.11 2.50
C ASN A 90 -1.56 -9.37 2.84
N VAL A 91 -0.93 -8.44 3.55
CA VAL A 91 0.42 -8.58 4.12
C VAL A 91 0.40 -8.03 5.54
N VAL A 92 1.04 -8.74 6.46
CA VAL A 92 1.27 -8.32 7.85
C VAL A 92 2.78 -8.31 8.07
N VAL A 93 3.33 -7.18 8.47
CA VAL A 93 4.76 -7.03 8.73
C VAL A 93 4.97 -6.87 10.24
N LEU A 94 5.91 -7.63 10.79
CA LEU A 94 6.33 -7.56 12.19
C LEU A 94 7.80 -7.13 12.25
N PRO A 95 8.07 -5.82 12.38
CA PRO A 95 9.40 -5.32 12.68
C PRO A 95 9.95 -5.86 14.00
N ASP A 96 11.26 -5.75 14.21
CA ASP A 96 11.89 -6.04 15.49
C ASP A 96 11.10 -5.34 16.62
N PRO A 97 10.65 -6.06 17.67
CA PRO A 97 10.01 -5.46 18.84
C PRO A 97 10.82 -4.35 19.52
N ALA A 98 12.14 -4.29 19.32
CA ALA A 98 13.00 -3.21 19.78
C ALA A 98 12.84 -1.91 18.96
N THR A 99 12.17 -1.98 17.80
CA THR A 99 11.80 -0.84 16.95
C THR A 99 10.68 -0.06 17.61
N GLY A 100 11.06 0.76 18.60
CA GLY A 100 10.26 1.57 19.52
C GLY A 100 8.75 1.67 19.27
N THR A 101 8.29 2.82 18.79
CA THR A 101 6.88 3.21 18.65
C THR A 101 6.27 2.74 17.33
N ASP A 102 4.93 2.74 17.21
CA ASP A 102 4.22 2.39 15.96
C ASP A 102 4.72 3.20 14.75
N GLY A 103 5.09 4.47 14.95
CA GLY A 103 5.66 5.32 13.91
C GLY A 103 7.07 4.89 13.50
N GLU A 104 7.92 4.51 14.45
CA GLU A 104 9.28 4.00 14.17
C GLU A 104 9.22 2.64 13.47
N ALA A 105 8.35 1.74 13.93
CA ALA A 105 8.08 0.46 13.29
C ALA A 105 7.61 0.65 11.85
N LEU A 106 6.72 1.63 11.61
CA LEU A 106 6.24 1.94 10.28
C LEU A 106 7.35 2.50 9.39
N GLU A 107 8.12 3.48 9.86
CA GLU A 107 9.22 4.04 9.06
C GLU A 107 10.28 3.00 8.73
N HIS A 108 10.56 2.04 9.62
CA HIS A 108 11.47 0.92 9.34
C HIS A 108 10.93 -0.02 8.25
N VAL A 109 9.63 -0.32 8.27
CA VAL A 109 9.00 -1.05 7.16
C VAL A 109 9.13 -0.25 5.86
N MET A 110 8.90 1.05 5.91
CA MET A 110 8.90 1.89 4.71
C MET A 110 10.30 2.13 4.13
N SER A 111 11.35 2.17 4.96
CA SER A 111 12.73 2.35 4.49
C SER A 111 13.19 1.20 3.60
N VAL A 112 12.80 -0.05 3.90
CA VAL A 112 13.08 -1.20 3.03
C VAL A 112 12.49 -1.01 1.63
N LEU A 113 11.28 -0.44 1.54
CA LEU A 113 10.65 -0.14 0.25
C LEU A 113 11.35 1.02 -0.47
N GLU A 114 11.81 2.03 0.27
CA GLU A 114 12.57 3.15 -0.29
C GLU A 114 13.95 2.75 -0.79
N ASP A 115 14.64 1.86 -0.08
CA ASP A 115 15.94 1.30 -0.48
C ASP A 115 15.81 0.47 -1.77
N GLU A 116 14.67 -0.20 -1.93
CA GLU A 116 14.23 -0.85 -3.18
C GLU A 116 13.74 0.15 -4.24
N GLY A 117 13.70 1.43 -3.90
CA GLY A 117 13.41 2.53 -4.80
C GLY A 117 11.93 2.83 -5.05
N TRP A 118 11.06 2.32 -4.19
CA TRP A 118 9.67 2.75 -4.20
C TRP A 118 9.57 4.18 -3.68
N LEU A 119 8.67 4.95 -4.29
CA LEU A 119 8.41 6.34 -3.94
C LEU A 119 7.34 6.44 -2.86
N ARG A 120 7.62 7.24 -1.83
CA ARG A 120 6.66 7.56 -0.77
C ARG A 120 5.58 8.51 -1.24
N GLN A 121 4.44 8.47 -0.53
CA GLN A 121 3.35 9.43 -0.67
C GLN A 121 2.93 9.67 -2.14
N PRO A 122 2.76 8.61 -2.95
CA PRO A 122 2.25 8.78 -4.29
C PRO A 122 0.84 9.39 -4.26
N GLU A 123 0.42 10.06 -5.33
CA GLU A 123 -0.95 10.59 -5.42
C GLU A 123 -1.95 9.42 -5.38
N GLU A 124 -2.93 9.51 -4.48
CA GLU A 124 -3.90 8.45 -4.25
C GLU A 124 -5.11 8.89 -3.41
N TYR A 125 -6.11 8.01 -3.32
CA TYR A 125 -7.26 8.24 -2.46
C TYR A 125 -6.97 7.96 -0.99
N THR A 126 -7.44 8.85 -0.11
CA THR A 126 -7.47 8.60 1.33
C THR A 126 -8.28 7.35 1.67
N ARG A 127 -7.69 6.49 2.50
CA ARG A 127 -8.31 5.28 3.05
C ARG A 127 -8.09 5.17 4.54
N TYR A 128 -8.83 4.26 5.15
CA TYR A 128 -8.86 4.04 6.59
C TYR A 128 -8.74 2.55 6.94
N ALA A 129 -8.35 2.25 8.17
CA ALA A 129 -8.44 0.93 8.79
C ALA A 129 -8.98 1.09 10.21
N TRP A 130 -9.61 0.06 10.78
CA TRP A 130 -10.09 0.12 12.16
C TRP A 130 -8.93 -0.03 13.15
N ASP A 131 -8.83 0.88 14.09
CA ASP A 131 -7.93 0.79 15.25
C ASP A 131 -8.75 0.46 16.49
N ARG A 132 -8.51 -0.72 17.07
CA ARG A 132 -9.21 -1.19 18.27
C ARG A 132 -8.85 -0.40 19.53
N THR A 133 -7.65 0.17 19.59
CA THR A 133 -7.15 0.92 20.75
C THR A 133 -7.79 2.30 20.79
N GLU A 134 -7.92 2.95 19.63
CA GLU A 134 -8.66 4.21 19.51
C GLU A 134 -10.20 4.01 19.44
N GLY A 135 -10.66 2.82 19.07
CA GLY A 135 -12.07 2.57 18.76
C GLY A 135 -12.55 3.41 17.58
N ALA A 136 -11.67 3.60 16.58
CA ALA A 136 -11.92 4.51 15.46
C ALA A 136 -11.24 4.05 14.17
N PHE A 137 -11.79 4.47 13.03
CA PHE A 137 -11.15 4.33 11.73
C PHE A 137 -9.98 5.28 11.60
N VAL A 138 -8.75 4.78 11.51
CA VAL A 138 -7.51 5.53 11.35
C VAL A 138 -7.14 5.69 9.89
N ARG A 139 -6.82 6.93 9.49
CA ARG A 139 -6.36 7.24 8.13
C ARG A 139 -5.07 6.46 7.87
N GLN A 140 -4.87 5.98 6.65
CA GLN A 140 -3.60 5.40 6.20
C GLN A 140 -2.42 6.27 6.65
N GLN A 141 -1.42 5.63 7.24
CA GLN A 141 -0.30 6.32 7.88
C GLN A 141 0.88 6.46 6.93
N ALA A 142 1.05 5.49 6.03
CA ALA A 142 2.14 5.46 5.06
C ALA A 142 1.71 4.77 3.77
N THR A 143 2.30 5.19 2.66
CA THR A 143 2.11 4.58 1.34
C THR A 143 3.39 4.64 0.53
N ALA A 144 3.55 3.68 -0.38
CA ALA A 144 4.65 3.66 -1.35
C ALA A 144 4.25 2.96 -2.65
N ALA A 145 4.84 3.37 -3.77
CA ALA A 145 4.64 2.76 -5.08
C ALA A 145 5.89 2.82 -5.95
N GLU A 146 5.96 1.96 -6.97
CA GLU A 146 7.04 1.98 -7.99
C GLU A 146 7.12 3.30 -8.77
N THR A 147 5.98 4.00 -8.91
CA THR A 147 5.89 5.27 -9.65
C THR A 147 4.96 6.24 -8.95
N TYR A 148 5.23 7.55 -9.06
CA TYR A 148 4.44 8.57 -8.38
C TYR A 148 3.00 8.69 -8.92
N TYR A 149 2.81 8.45 -10.23
CA TYR A 149 1.50 8.44 -10.89
C TYR A 149 1.15 7.05 -11.44
N GLY A 150 0.00 6.50 -11.09
CA GLY A 150 -0.49 5.20 -11.59
C GLY A 150 -1.16 5.26 -12.98
N THR A 151 -0.66 6.07 -13.91
CA THR A 151 -1.30 6.26 -15.23
C THR A 151 -1.41 4.96 -16.03
N SER A 152 -0.40 4.09 -15.95
CA SER A 152 -0.33 2.80 -16.65
C SER A 152 -0.58 1.58 -15.75
N GLY A 153 -0.94 1.80 -14.48
CA GLY A 153 -0.88 0.77 -13.44
C GLY A 153 0.50 0.76 -12.78
N ARG A 154 0.57 0.26 -11.55
CA ARG A 154 1.78 0.19 -10.73
C ARG A 154 1.56 -0.75 -9.56
N LEU A 155 2.63 -1.31 -9.00
CA LEU A 155 2.58 -1.83 -7.65
C LEU A 155 2.53 -0.69 -6.64
N HIS A 156 1.73 -0.91 -5.61
CA HIS A 156 1.44 0.10 -4.60
C HIS A 156 1.02 -0.57 -3.29
N VAL A 157 1.44 0.05 -2.18
CA VAL A 157 1.07 -0.36 -0.83
C VAL A 157 0.44 0.78 -0.05
N ARG A 158 -0.51 0.41 0.82
CA ARG A 158 -0.99 1.26 1.91
C ARG A 158 -0.80 0.58 3.25
N CYS A 159 -0.36 1.33 4.23
CA CYS A 159 0.10 0.80 5.51
C CYS A 159 -0.60 1.48 6.69
N TRP A 160 -0.87 0.66 7.70
CA TRP A 160 -1.36 1.04 9.02
C TRP A 160 -0.57 0.27 10.08
N SER A 161 -0.04 0.98 11.06
CA SER A 161 0.75 0.47 12.17
C SER A 161 -0.06 0.60 13.45
N PHE A 162 -0.32 -0.53 14.10
CA PHE A 162 -1.04 -0.62 15.37
C PHE A 162 -0.33 -1.63 16.28
N ASP A 163 0.02 -1.22 17.50
CA ASP A 163 0.67 -2.08 18.50
C ASP A 163 1.94 -2.80 17.97
N GLY A 164 2.77 -2.08 17.22
CA GLY A 164 4.00 -2.59 16.61
C GLY A 164 3.78 -3.64 15.52
N VAL A 165 2.60 -3.64 14.89
CA VAL A 165 2.23 -4.51 13.76
C VAL A 165 1.82 -3.65 12.58
N VAL A 166 2.45 -3.85 11.43
CA VAL A 166 2.12 -3.10 10.22
C VAL A 166 1.24 -3.94 9.30
N SER A 167 -0.03 -3.55 9.20
CA SER A 167 -1.00 -4.10 8.25
C SER A 167 -0.85 -3.42 6.90
N VAL A 168 -0.67 -4.20 5.84
CA VAL A 168 -0.37 -3.69 4.49
C VAL A 168 -1.38 -4.20 3.46
N GLN A 169 -1.91 -3.25 2.70
CA GLN A 169 -2.71 -3.49 1.49
C GLN A 169 -1.80 -3.41 0.26
N ALA A 170 -1.24 -4.54 -0.16
CA ALA A 170 -0.35 -4.63 -1.32
C ALA A 170 -1.11 -5.04 -2.59
N HIS A 171 -0.95 -4.29 -3.67
CA HIS A 171 -1.67 -4.56 -4.91
C HIS A 171 -0.97 -3.96 -6.13
N GLU A 172 -1.28 -4.53 -7.29
CA GLU A 172 -1.09 -3.89 -8.59
C GLU A 172 -2.38 -3.16 -8.97
N ASP A 173 -2.28 -1.89 -9.34
CA ASP A 173 -3.36 -1.11 -9.89
C ASP A 173 -3.49 -1.29 -11.41
N THR A 174 -4.72 -1.17 -11.93
CA THR A 174 -4.94 -0.94 -13.36
C THR A 174 -4.58 0.51 -13.72
N GLY A 175 -4.28 0.75 -15.00
CA GLY A 175 -4.13 2.11 -15.52
C GLY A 175 -5.32 3.01 -15.18
N ALA A 176 -5.06 4.31 -15.09
CA ALA A 176 -6.03 5.30 -14.64
C ALA A 176 -7.27 5.44 -15.56
N ARG A 177 -7.18 4.94 -16.80
CA ARG A 177 -8.24 5.04 -17.81
C ARG A 177 -8.53 3.66 -18.45
N PRO A 178 -9.79 3.36 -18.80
CA PRO A 178 -10.99 4.18 -18.57
C PRO A 178 -11.54 4.12 -17.14
N LYS A 179 -11.12 3.12 -16.35
CA LYS A 179 -11.50 2.96 -14.95
C LYS A 179 -10.31 2.44 -14.17
N HIS A 180 -9.91 3.19 -13.15
CA HIS A 180 -8.88 2.76 -12.20
C HIS A 180 -9.48 1.77 -11.19
N GLY A 181 -8.69 0.78 -10.81
CA GLY A 181 -9.04 -0.24 -9.83
C GLY A 181 -7.85 -1.16 -9.58
N ILE A 182 -8.10 -2.24 -8.87
CA ILE A 182 -7.05 -3.20 -8.51
C ILE A 182 -6.96 -4.26 -9.61
N ALA A 183 -5.78 -4.41 -10.21
CA ALA A 183 -5.48 -5.45 -11.19
C ALA A 183 -5.21 -6.80 -10.51
N SER A 184 -4.41 -6.82 -9.44
CA SER A 184 -4.03 -8.05 -8.74
C SER A 184 -3.56 -7.79 -7.32
N TYR A 185 -4.13 -8.51 -6.35
CA TYR A 185 -3.59 -8.57 -4.99
C TYR A 185 -2.40 -9.54 -4.92
N LYS A 186 -2.47 -10.63 -5.69
CA LYS A 186 -1.43 -11.66 -5.71
C LYS A 186 -0.07 -11.10 -6.14
N ARG A 187 -0.05 -10.23 -7.15
CA ARG A 187 1.20 -9.58 -7.63
C ARG A 187 1.77 -8.62 -6.58
N GLY A 188 0.95 -7.79 -5.95
CA GLY A 188 1.37 -6.92 -4.85
C GLY A 188 1.98 -7.69 -3.69
N ARG A 189 1.31 -8.75 -3.23
CA ARG A 189 1.79 -9.62 -2.16
C ARG A 189 3.11 -10.32 -2.50
N LYS A 190 3.25 -10.80 -3.74
CA LYS A 190 4.50 -11.42 -4.23
C LYS A 190 5.65 -10.43 -4.28
N ALA A 191 5.40 -9.21 -4.74
CA ALA A 191 6.41 -8.17 -4.76
C ALA A 191 6.89 -7.84 -3.33
N MET A 192 5.96 -7.60 -2.40
CA MET A 192 6.30 -7.42 -0.99
C MET A 192 7.14 -8.57 -0.44
N ALA A 193 6.70 -9.82 -0.64
CA ALA A 193 7.47 -10.99 -0.20
C ALA A 193 8.90 -11.00 -0.77
N ALA A 194 9.08 -10.70 -2.06
CA ALA A 194 10.39 -10.71 -2.69
C ALA A 194 11.31 -9.59 -2.17
N ILE A 195 10.79 -8.38 -2.00
CA ILE A 195 11.55 -7.21 -1.54
C ILE A 195 12.08 -7.45 -0.12
N TYR A 196 11.23 -7.88 0.80
CA TYR A 196 11.65 -8.10 2.19
C TYR A 196 12.54 -9.34 2.32
N ALA A 197 12.31 -10.40 1.54
CA ALA A 197 13.22 -11.55 1.51
C ALA A 197 14.63 -11.14 1.02
N GLU A 198 14.74 -10.25 0.02
CA GLU A 198 16.02 -9.71 -0.45
C GLU A 198 16.70 -8.83 0.60
N ALA A 199 15.92 -8.10 1.40
CA ALA A 199 16.40 -7.38 2.57
C ALA A 199 16.79 -8.30 3.75
N GLY A 200 16.68 -9.62 3.59
CA GLY A 200 17.07 -10.61 4.60
C GLY A 200 16.01 -10.87 5.68
N TRP A 201 14.76 -10.45 5.46
CA TRP A 201 13.65 -10.71 6.39
C TRP A 201 13.03 -12.07 6.08
N ASP A 202 12.46 -12.70 7.11
CA ASP A 202 11.74 -13.95 6.97
C ASP A 202 10.35 -13.70 6.38
N VAL A 203 9.95 -14.58 5.47
CA VAL A 203 8.65 -14.49 4.80
C VAL A 203 7.91 -15.81 4.96
N SER A 204 6.73 -15.75 5.56
CA SER A 204 5.82 -16.88 5.71
C SER A 204 4.57 -16.63 4.86
N PRO A 205 4.52 -17.16 3.63
CA PRO A 205 3.38 -17.00 2.76
C PRO A 205 2.13 -17.61 3.37
N THR A 206 0.97 -16.96 3.20
CA THR A 206 -0.35 -17.52 3.59
C THR A 206 -0.42 -17.99 5.06
N ALA A 207 0.20 -17.26 5.98
CA ALA A 207 0.38 -17.68 7.36
C ALA A 207 -0.82 -17.39 8.28
N ILE A 208 -1.60 -16.34 8.00
CA ILE A 208 -2.74 -15.93 8.82
C ILE A 208 -3.99 -15.86 7.95
N ASP A 209 -5.07 -16.50 8.38
CA ASP A 209 -6.38 -16.36 7.75
C ASP A 209 -7.09 -15.11 8.29
N LEU A 210 -7.29 -14.12 7.42
CA LEU A 210 -8.01 -12.88 7.76
C LEU A 210 -9.48 -12.92 7.34
N ASP A 211 -10.00 -14.04 6.82
CA ASP A 211 -11.39 -14.22 6.37
C ASP A 211 -11.87 -13.05 5.50
N ASN A 212 -10.99 -12.56 4.62
CA ASN A 212 -11.20 -11.35 3.82
C ASN A 212 -10.93 -11.58 2.33
N ALA A 213 -11.21 -12.80 1.86
CA ALA A 213 -11.01 -13.21 0.48
C ALA A 213 -11.65 -12.24 -0.52
N ARG A 214 -10.91 -11.93 -1.60
CA ARG A 214 -11.38 -11.04 -2.66
C ARG A 214 -10.66 -11.28 -3.98
N ARG A 215 -11.43 -11.48 -5.04
CA ARG A 215 -10.92 -11.63 -6.42
C ARG A 215 -9.81 -12.69 -6.53
N ASP A 216 -8.55 -12.31 -6.64
CA ASP A 216 -7.37 -13.18 -6.79
C ASP A 216 -6.60 -13.40 -5.48
N TYR A 217 -7.21 -13.00 -4.36
CA TYR A 217 -6.74 -13.20 -2.99
C TYR A 217 -7.71 -14.09 -2.23
N ASP A 218 -7.17 -15.09 -1.55
CA ASP A 218 -7.87 -16.18 -0.87
C ASP A 218 -8.23 -15.88 0.59
N GLY A 219 -7.82 -14.72 1.12
CA GLY A 219 -8.02 -14.35 2.52
C GLY A 219 -6.80 -14.60 3.40
N MET A 220 -5.77 -15.27 2.88
CA MET A 220 -4.58 -15.66 3.65
C MET A 220 -3.46 -14.62 3.52
N ALA A 221 -3.20 -13.88 4.58
CA ALA A 221 -2.15 -12.88 4.61
C ALA A 221 -0.75 -13.52 4.61
N THR A 222 0.17 -12.90 3.87
CA THR A 222 1.60 -13.19 4.03
C THR A 222 2.12 -12.47 5.27
N VAL A 223 2.84 -13.18 6.12
CA VAL A 223 3.55 -12.60 7.27
C VAL A 223 5.01 -12.37 6.86
N ILE A 224 5.53 -11.19 7.19
CA ILE A 224 6.92 -10.80 6.98
C ILE A 224 7.48 -10.38 8.32
N THR A 225 8.62 -10.94 8.73
CA THR A 225 9.24 -10.63 10.02
C THR A 225 10.71 -10.36 9.87
N GLU A 226 11.19 -9.35 10.58
CA GLU A 226 12.60 -9.06 10.64
C GLU A 226 13.34 -10.23 11.30
N ALA A 227 14.34 -10.77 10.60
CA ALA A 227 15.12 -11.90 11.09
C ALA A 227 15.83 -11.51 12.40
N SER A 228 15.73 -12.37 13.42
CA SER A 228 16.33 -12.18 14.75
C SER A 228 17.79 -12.59 14.81
#